data_AF-L5NC06-F1
#
_entry.id   AF-L5NC06-F1
#
_cell.length_a   1.000
_cell.length_b   1.000
_cell.length_c   1.000
_cell.angle_alpha   90.00
_cell.angle_beta   90.00
_cell.angle_gamma   90.00
#
_symmetry.space_group_name_H-M   'P 1'
#
loop_
_entity.id
_entity.type
_entity.pdbx_description
1 polymer ?
#
loop_
_entity_poly.entity_id
_entity_poly.type
_entity_poly.pdbx_seq_one_letter_code
_entity_poly.pdbx_strand_id
1 'polypeptide(L)'
;MRHDIKPNERAYSTKEVAEEVGIATTTVRKYGQILERNGYEFFKDGDRRIFVRSDIEALMDIRDTDLPKDEKAKELVKKLEERLSGYDETQIAVADTDSRSLQDPAQLKELLTLVAKELAATREVNMQLKEDMEQLKTTVSRLQQDHHVISSGVGNFSQKTHAKLEKLTNEQKRQYETLLEQEKEKSEHLQRELREMRTEQKRNGSLK
;
A
#
# COMPACT_ATOMS: atom_id res chain seq x y z
N MET A 1 18.56 7.51 17.58
CA MET A 1 18.00 7.66 16.22
C MET A 1 18.95 6.99 15.25
N ARG A 2 18.43 6.22 14.30
CA ARG A 2 19.23 5.56 13.28
C ARG A 2 19.81 6.57 12.29
N HIS A 3 21.13 6.61 12.19
CA HIS A 3 21.88 7.52 11.30
C HIS A 3 22.27 6.86 9.96
N ASP A 4 21.96 5.57 9.79
CA ASP A 4 22.24 4.81 8.57
C ASP A 4 21.20 5.01 7.46
N ILE A 5 20.06 5.65 7.78
CA ILE A 5 18.96 5.89 6.84
C ILE A 5 19.23 7.16 6.03
N LYS A 6 19.20 7.06 4.71
CA LYS A 6 19.43 8.23 3.83
C LYS A 6 18.17 9.09 3.71
N PRO A 7 18.30 10.43 3.66
CA PRO A 7 17.16 11.29 3.32
C PRO A 7 16.67 10.93 1.91
N ASN A 8 15.34 10.77 1.76
CA ASN A 8 14.63 10.29 0.56
C ASN A 8 14.76 8.79 0.23
N GLU A 9 15.14 7.95 1.18
CA GLU A 9 15.09 6.50 0.98
C GLU A 9 13.64 5.98 0.90
N ARG A 10 13.39 4.98 0.05
CA ARG A 10 12.06 4.40 -0.13
C ARG A 10 11.60 3.69 1.15
N ALA A 11 10.48 4.17 1.69
CA ALA A 11 9.77 3.54 2.79
C ALA A 11 8.84 2.44 2.28
N TYR A 12 8.76 1.34 3.04
CA TYR A 12 7.91 0.19 2.78
C TYR A 12 6.94 -0.03 3.94
N SER A 13 5.69 -0.34 3.60
CA SER A 13 4.67 -0.74 4.55
C SER A 13 4.81 -2.22 4.93
N THR A 14 4.21 -2.64 6.05
CA THR A 14 4.23 -4.05 6.50
C THR A 14 3.69 -5.02 5.44
N LYS A 15 2.75 -4.57 4.58
CA LYS A 15 2.19 -5.38 3.50
C LYS A 15 3.21 -5.58 2.37
N GLU A 16 3.86 -4.51 1.94
CA GLU A 16 4.88 -4.57 0.89
C GLU A 16 6.10 -5.38 1.34
N VAL A 17 6.50 -5.25 2.61
CA VAL A 17 7.58 -6.07 3.18
C VAL A 17 7.21 -7.55 3.20
N ALA A 18 5.95 -7.88 3.49
CA ALA A 18 5.48 -9.27 3.48
C ALA A 18 5.57 -9.89 2.07
N GLU A 19 5.24 -9.11 1.05
CA GLU A 19 5.36 -9.52 -0.36
C GLU A 19 6.83 -9.65 -0.78
N GLU A 20 7.67 -8.67 -0.47
CA GLU A 20 9.10 -8.67 -0.83
C GLU A 20 9.87 -9.81 -0.16
N VAL A 21 9.58 -10.09 1.12
CA VAL A 21 10.21 -11.17 1.90
C VAL A 21 9.46 -12.50 1.71
N GLY A 22 8.34 -12.55 1.00
CA GLY A 22 7.59 -13.79 0.77
C GLY A 22 7.11 -14.48 2.06
N ILE A 23 6.77 -13.71 3.10
CA ILE A 23 6.28 -14.22 4.39
C ILE A 23 4.92 -13.61 4.73
N ALA A 24 4.14 -14.27 5.60
CA ALA A 24 2.89 -13.69 6.07
C ALA A 24 3.12 -12.38 6.86
N THR A 25 2.20 -11.43 6.74
CA THR A 25 2.23 -10.13 7.47
C THR A 25 2.31 -10.30 8.99
N THR A 26 1.71 -11.36 9.54
CA THR A 26 1.80 -11.74 10.95
C THR A 26 3.23 -12.15 11.34
N THR A 27 3.95 -12.83 10.44
CA THR A 27 5.34 -13.23 10.62
C THR A 27 6.28 -12.02 10.58
N VAL A 28 6.03 -11.06 9.68
CA VAL A 28 6.77 -9.77 9.66
C VAL A 28 6.66 -9.08 11.03
N ARG A 29 5.46 -9.02 11.60
CA ARG A 29 5.23 -8.41 12.92
C ARG A 29 5.97 -9.17 14.04
N LYS A 30 5.96 -10.50 13.99
CA LYS A 30 6.68 -11.35 14.95
C LYS A 30 8.18 -11.15 14.88
N TYR A 31 8.75 -11.09 13.68
CA TYR A 31 10.19 -10.88 13.48
C TYR A 31 10.61 -9.47 13.87
N GLY A 32 9.80 -8.46 13.55
CA GLY A 32 10.01 -7.09 14.03
C GLY A 32 10.04 -7.01 15.56
N GLN A 33 9.12 -7.69 16.26
CA GLN A 33 9.13 -7.74 17.73
C GLN A 33 10.38 -8.42 18.30
N ILE A 34 10.85 -9.50 17.66
CA ILE A 34 12.08 -10.20 18.07
C ILE A 34 13.29 -9.27 17.91
N LEU A 35 13.38 -8.56 16.78
CA LEU A 35 14.42 -7.58 16.51
C LEU A 35 14.41 -6.44 17.55
N GLU A 36 13.24 -5.84 17.79
CA GLU A 36 13.09 -4.75 18.78
C GLU A 36 13.46 -5.19 20.19
N ARG A 37 13.05 -6.40 20.60
CA ARG A 37 13.37 -6.95 21.92
C ARG A 37 14.88 -7.14 22.12
N ASN A 38 15.62 -7.37 21.05
CA ASN A 38 17.07 -7.56 21.08
C ASN A 38 17.85 -6.25 20.78
N GLY A 39 17.17 -5.10 20.69
CA GLY A 39 17.81 -3.78 20.56
C GLY A 39 17.78 -3.16 19.17
N TYR A 40 17.11 -3.77 18.19
CA TYR A 40 16.99 -3.21 16.85
C TYR A 40 15.92 -2.11 16.80
N GLU A 41 16.26 -0.93 16.28
CA GLU A 41 15.31 0.18 16.16
C GLU A 41 14.67 0.23 14.76
N PHE A 42 13.35 0.14 14.69
CA PHE A 42 12.58 0.48 13.48
C PHE A 42 12.09 1.91 13.53
N PHE A 43 11.95 2.55 12.37
CA PHE A 43 11.25 3.82 12.27
C PHE A 43 9.75 3.61 12.54
N LYS A 44 9.15 4.50 13.34
CA LYS A 44 7.74 4.41 13.72
C LYS A 44 7.02 5.70 13.37
N ASP A 45 5.89 5.55 12.68
CA ASP A 45 4.88 6.58 12.53
C ASP A 45 3.69 6.20 13.42
N GLY A 46 3.69 6.76 14.64
CA GLY A 46 2.80 6.33 15.72
C GLY A 46 3.03 4.88 16.13
N ASP A 47 2.02 4.02 15.94
CA ASP A 47 2.09 2.57 16.22
C ASP A 47 2.57 1.74 15.00
N ARG A 48 2.73 2.37 13.83
CA ARG A 48 3.07 1.68 12.59
C ARG A 48 4.58 1.70 12.37
N ARG A 49 5.16 0.52 12.15
CA ARG A 49 6.56 0.40 11.71
C ARG A 49 6.64 0.76 10.23
N ILE A 50 7.54 1.68 9.92
CA ILE A 50 7.94 1.99 8.55
C ILE A 50 9.27 1.30 8.33
N PHE A 51 9.35 0.51 7.27
CA PHE A 51 10.51 -0.29 6.95
C PHE A 51 11.32 0.37 5.85
N VAL A 52 12.63 0.30 5.96
CA VAL A 52 13.58 0.74 4.93
C VAL A 52 14.22 -0.48 4.28
N ARG A 53 14.99 -0.33 3.20
CA ARG A 53 15.62 -1.48 2.51
C ARG A 53 16.50 -2.32 3.45
N SER A 54 17.27 -1.66 4.33
CA SER A 54 18.09 -2.32 5.35
C SER A 54 17.27 -3.18 6.32
N ASP A 55 16.04 -2.76 6.63
CA ASP A 55 15.12 -3.51 7.48
C ASP A 55 14.59 -4.77 6.80
N ILE A 56 14.34 -4.68 5.49
CA ILE A 56 13.91 -5.83 4.69
C ILE A 56 15.01 -6.89 4.67
N GLU A 57 16.26 -6.47 4.49
CA GLU A 57 17.44 -7.35 4.55
C GLU A 57 17.57 -8.02 5.93
N ALA A 58 17.43 -7.27 7.02
CA ALA A 58 17.45 -7.82 8.37
C ALA A 58 16.33 -8.86 8.61
N LEU A 59 15.14 -8.63 8.03
CA LEU A 59 14.02 -9.57 8.10
C LEU A 59 14.26 -10.83 7.25
N MET A 60 14.92 -10.70 6.10
CA MET A 60 15.36 -11.84 5.28
C MET A 60 16.42 -12.67 6.00
N ASP A 61 17.40 -12.02 6.62
CA ASP A 61 18.46 -12.69 7.39
C ASP A 61 17.90 -13.51 8.56
N ILE A 62 16.85 -13.03 9.23
CA ILE A 62 16.14 -13.80 10.27
C ILE A 62 15.30 -14.94 9.69
N ARG A 63 14.75 -14.78 8.48
CA ARG A 63 13.96 -15.81 7.81
C ARG A 63 14.84 -16.99 7.41
N ASP A 64 16.01 -16.71 6.84
CA ASP A 64 16.89 -17.69 6.18
C ASP A 64 17.94 -18.31 7.13
N THR A 65 17.86 -18.01 8.42
CA THR A 65 18.81 -18.49 9.42
C THR A 65 18.36 -19.80 10.07
N ASP A 66 19.30 -20.73 10.21
CA ASP A 66 19.14 -21.99 10.95
C ASP A 66 19.36 -21.85 12.48
N LEU A 67 19.94 -20.73 12.92
CA LEU A 67 20.13 -20.39 14.33
C LEU A 67 18.82 -19.96 15.01
N PRO A 68 18.74 -20.01 16.35
CA PRO A 68 17.65 -19.40 17.09
C PRO A 68 17.47 -17.93 16.69
N LYS A 69 16.23 -17.53 16.38
CA LYS A 69 15.90 -16.19 15.87
C LYS A 69 16.35 -15.07 16.80
N ASP A 70 16.39 -15.32 18.11
CA ASP A 70 16.91 -14.38 19.11
C ASP A 70 18.43 -14.21 19.03
N GLU A 71 19.19 -15.27 18.75
CA GLU A 71 20.64 -15.19 18.58
C GLU A 71 21.00 -14.44 17.30
N LYS A 72 20.28 -14.72 16.21
CA LYS A 72 20.46 -13.98 14.96
C LYS A 72 20.13 -12.50 15.08
N ALA A 73 19.05 -12.17 15.81
CA ALA A 73 18.68 -10.79 16.06
C ALA A 73 19.80 -10.03 16.81
N LYS A 74 20.44 -10.66 17.80
CA LYS A 74 21.59 -10.06 18.51
C LYS A 74 22.79 -9.85 17.59
N GLU A 75 23.09 -10.82 16.72
CA GLU A 75 24.18 -10.69 15.74
C GLU A 75 23.93 -9.51 14.78
N LEU A 76 22.69 -9.35 14.30
CA LEU A 76 22.30 -8.25 13.42
C LEU A 76 22.41 -6.90 14.11
N VAL A 77 21.99 -6.80 15.38
CA VAL A 77 22.13 -5.58 16.18
C VAL A 77 23.60 -5.25 16.38
N LYS A 78 24.44 -6.23 16.73
CA LYS A 78 25.88 -6.01 16.89
C LYS A 78 26.54 -5.56 15.58
N LYS A 79 26.17 -6.17 14.44
CA LYS A 79 26.66 -5.76 13.11
C LYS A 79 26.20 -4.34 12.76
N LEU A 80 24.99 -3.96 13.15
CA LEU A 80 24.48 -2.61 12.97
C LEU A 80 25.25 -1.61 13.85
N GLU A 81 25.51 -1.95 15.11
CA GLU A 81 26.33 -1.16 16.02
C GLU A 81 27.77 -1.01 15.52
N GLU A 82 28.40 -2.07 15.02
CA GLU A 82 29.73 -2.02 14.42
C GLU A 82 29.76 -1.09 13.20
N ARG A 83 28.74 -1.19 12.31
CA ARG A 83 28.60 -0.29 11.15
C ARG A 83 28.37 1.16 11.56
N LEU A 84 27.63 1.41 12.64
CA LEU A 84 27.37 2.74 13.17
C LEU A 84 28.59 3.31 13.92
N SER A 85 29.37 2.48 14.61
CA SER A 85 30.61 2.87 15.31
C SER A 85 31.75 3.23 14.34
N GLY A 86 31.72 2.69 13.12
CA GLY A 86 32.60 3.13 12.02
C GLY A 86 32.14 4.41 11.33
N TYR A 87 30.98 4.95 11.73
CA TYR A 87 30.33 6.14 11.19
C TYR A 87 30.30 7.30 12.22
N ASP A 88 31.17 7.25 13.23
CA ASP A 88 31.46 8.44 14.04
C ASP A 88 32.25 9.42 13.16
N GLU A 89 31.59 10.55 12.91
CA GLU A 89 32.04 11.69 12.14
C GLU A 89 32.17 11.43 10.63
N THR A 90 31.48 12.26 9.88
CA THR A 90 31.97 12.80 8.62
C THR A 90 33.38 13.38 8.81
N GLN A 91 34.40 12.53 8.98
CA GLN A 91 35.72 12.82 8.46
C GLN A 91 35.57 12.77 6.95
N ILE A 92 35.18 13.92 6.41
CA ILE A 92 35.74 14.36 5.14
C ILE A 92 37.23 14.19 5.36
N ALA A 93 37.81 13.10 4.87
CA ALA A 93 39.24 12.99 4.74
C ALA A 93 39.61 14.07 3.73
N VAL A 94 39.85 15.28 4.23
CA VAL A 94 40.66 16.27 3.55
C VAL A 94 42.01 15.58 3.51
N ALA A 95 42.26 14.86 2.41
CA ALA A 95 43.55 14.25 2.16
C ALA A 95 44.59 15.34 2.39
N ASP A 96 45.42 15.20 3.43
CA ASP A 96 46.57 16.03 3.80
C ASP A 96 46.97 17.08 2.74
N THR A 97 46.20 18.17 2.63
CA THR A 97 46.49 19.28 1.71
C THR A 97 46.90 20.54 2.46
N ASP A 98 47.10 20.46 3.77
CA ASP A 98 47.54 21.57 4.61
C ASP A 98 49.03 21.93 4.46
N SER A 99 49.72 21.40 3.44
CA SER A 99 51.13 21.72 3.19
C SER A 99 51.57 21.85 1.73
N ARG A 100 50.67 21.74 0.74
CA ARG A 100 50.95 22.23 -0.62
C ARG A 100 50.49 23.67 -0.73
N SER A 101 51.33 24.54 -0.19
CA SER A 101 51.26 25.99 -0.29
C SER A 101 50.75 26.43 -1.67
N LEU A 102 49.54 27.00 -1.71
CA LEU A 102 48.97 27.76 -2.81
C LEU A 102 49.74 29.09 -2.97
N GLN A 103 51.05 29.01 -3.18
CA GLN A 103 51.94 30.17 -3.30
C GLN A 103 51.94 30.77 -4.70
N ASP A 104 51.42 30.05 -5.70
CA ASP A 104 51.33 30.52 -7.08
C ASP A 104 49.97 31.22 -7.33
N PRO A 105 49.94 32.54 -7.60
CA PRO A 105 48.73 33.29 -7.91
C PRO A 105 47.96 32.73 -9.12
N ALA A 106 48.64 32.05 -10.05
CA ALA A 106 48.00 31.46 -11.22
C ALA A 106 47.14 30.24 -10.85
N GLN A 107 47.62 29.37 -9.97
CA GLN A 107 46.89 28.18 -9.50
C GLN A 107 45.69 28.55 -8.64
N LEU A 108 45.82 29.58 -7.80
CA LEU A 108 44.71 30.11 -7.00
C LEU A 108 43.60 30.66 -7.91
N LYS A 109 43.97 31.37 -8.97
CA LYS A 109 43.02 31.92 -9.95
C LYS A 109 42.29 30.80 -10.70
N GLU A 110 42.98 29.72 -11.05
CA GLU A 110 42.39 28.56 -11.72
C GLU A 110 41.42 27.78 -10.81
N LEU A 111 41.79 27.59 -9.53
CA LEU A 111 40.89 26.98 -8.56
C LEU A 111 39.64 27.84 -8.34
N LEU A 112 39.80 29.16 -8.20
CA LEU A 112 38.69 30.09 -8.02
C LEU A 112 37.76 30.12 -9.25
N THR A 113 38.30 30.04 -10.47
CA THR A 113 37.46 29.97 -11.67
C THR A 113 36.73 28.64 -11.78
N LEU A 114 37.35 27.53 -11.39
CA LEU A 114 36.70 26.22 -11.35
C LEU A 114 35.58 26.19 -10.32
N VAL A 115 35.83 26.67 -9.09
CA VAL A 115 34.81 26.78 -8.04
C VAL A 115 33.67 27.71 -8.46
N ALA A 116 33.97 28.83 -9.10
CA ALA A 116 32.93 29.74 -9.60
C ALA A 116 32.06 29.10 -10.68
N LYS A 117 32.65 28.28 -11.57
CA LYS A 117 31.91 27.52 -12.60
C LYS A 117 31.02 26.46 -11.98
N GLU A 118 31.55 25.66 -11.06
CA GLU A 118 30.78 24.63 -10.33
C GLU A 118 29.65 25.27 -9.50
N LEU A 119 29.91 26.41 -8.86
CA LEU A 119 28.88 27.14 -8.12
C LEU A 119 27.79 27.70 -9.04
N ALA A 120 28.15 28.19 -10.22
CA ALA A 120 27.20 28.66 -11.23
C ALA A 120 26.34 27.50 -11.75
N ALA A 121 26.95 26.37 -12.12
CA ALA A 121 26.24 25.16 -12.56
C ALA A 121 25.30 24.63 -11.46
N THR A 122 25.76 24.61 -10.20
CA THR A 122 24.93 24.20 -9.06
C THR A 122 23.75 25.14 -8.84
N ARG A 123 23.93 26.45 -9.01
CA ARG A 123 22.82 27.43 -8.92
C ARG A 123 21.80 27.24 -10.04
N GLU A 124 22.25 26.95 -11.25
CA GLU A 124 21.39 26.69 -12.40
C GLU A 124 20.55 25.42 -12.18
N VAL A 125 21.18 24.31 -11.78
CA VAL A 125 20.49 23.06 -11.44
C VAL A 125 19.49 23.27 -10.30
N ASN A 126 19.84 24.03 -9.26
CA ASN A 126 18.91 24.35 -8.18
C ASN A 126 17.72 25.20 -8.63
N MET A 127 17.89 26.06 -9.63
CA MET A 127 16.81 26.85 -10.21
C MET A 127 15.85 25.96 -11.00
N GLN A 128 16.40 25.07 -11.83
CA GLN A 128 15.62 24.10 -12.59
C GLN A 128 14.87 23.12 -11.67
N LEU A 129 15.51 22.63 -10.61
CA LEU A 129 14.86 21.77 -9.62
C LEU A 129 13.67 22.45 -8.94
N LYS A 130 13.77 23.76 -8.65
CA LYS A 130 12.65 24.52 -8.09
C LYS A 130 11.50 24.64 -9.08
N GLU A 131 11.80 24.88 -10.35
CA GLU A 131 10.79 24.97 -11.41
C GLU A 131 10.07 23.63 -11.60
N ASP A 132 10.82 22.53 -11.70
CA ASP A 132 10.27 21.18 -11.78
C ASP A 132 9.41 20.84 -10.56
N MET A 133 9.83 21.27 -9.36
CA MET A 133 9.06 21.03 -8.13
C MET A 133 7.74 21.81 -8.09
N GLU A 134 7.69 23.04 -8.62
CA GLU A 134 6.44 23.80 -8.77
C GLU A 134 5.51 23.18 -9.83
N GLN A 135 6.07 22.68 -10.94
CA GLN A 135 5.29 21.94 -11.94
C GLN A 135 4.73 20.63 -11.36
N LEU A 136 5.53 19.90 -10.59
CA LEU A 136 5.11 18.67 -9.91
C LEU A 136 4.00 18.95 -8.90
N LYS A 137 4.14 20.01 -8.09
CA LYS A 137 3.11 20.43 -7.13
C LYS A 137 1.78 20.76 -7.83
N THR A 138 1.86 21.44 -8.96
CA THR A 138 0.68 21.79 -9.77
C THR A 138 -0.01 20.55 -10.34
N THR A 139 0.76 19.61 -10.89
CA THR A 139 0.22 18.37 -11.47
C THR A 139 -0.38 17.45 -10.40
N VAL A 140 0.28 17.31 -9.23
CA VAL A 140 -0.26 16.55 -8.09
C VAL A 140 -1.57 17.18 -7.59
N SER A 141 -1.64 18.50 -7.48
CA SER A 141 -2.86 19.20 -7.05
C SER A 141 -4.03 18.95 -8.00
N ARG A 142 -3.78 18.98 -9.32
CA ARG A 142 -4.79 18.64 -10.35
C ARG A 142 -5.23 17.18 -10.23
N LEU A 143 -4.30 16.25 -10.10
CA LEU A 143 -4.59 14.82 -9.92
C LEU A 143 -5.46 14.56 -8.69
N GLN A 144 -5.18 15.23 -7.57
CA GLN A 144 -6.00 15.12 -6.36
C GLN A 144 -7.42 15.66 -6.57
N GLN A 145 -7.55 16.80 -7.27
CA GLN A 145 -8.86 17.37 -7.61
C GLN A 145 -9.66 16.43 -8.53
N ASP A 146 -9.03 15.92 -9.59
CA ASP A 146 -9.66 14.99 -10.52
C ASP A 146 -10.09 13.71 -9.81
N HIS A 147 -9.24 13.19 -8.92
CA HIS A 147 -9.59 12.01 -8.12
C HIS A 147 -10.81 12.27 -7.22
N HIS A 148 -10.91 13.45 -6.61
CA HIS A 148 -12.08 13.82 -5.81
C HIS A 148 -13.37 13.88 -6.66
N VAL A 149 -13.30 14.47 -7.85
CA VAL A 149 -14.44 14.55 -8.78
C VAL A 149 -14.85 13.16 -9.27
N ILE A 150 -13.89 12.32 -9.65
CA ILE A 150 -14.15 10.95 -10.08
C ILE A 150 -14.76 10.14 -8.93
N SER A 151 -14.17 10.21 -7.74
CA SER A 151 -14.64 9.46 -6.57
C SER A 151 -16.08 9.83 -6.20
N SER A 152 -16.39 11.12 -6.13
CA SER A 152 -17.75 11.60 -5.85
C SER A 152 -18.73 11.26 -6.99
N GLY A 153 -18.31 11.37 -8.25
CA GLY A 153 -19.11 11.00 -9.41
C GLY A 153 -19.44 9.51 -9.47
N VAL A 154 -18.44 8.65 -9.27
CA VAL A 154 -18.59 7.19 -9.24
C VAL A 154 -19.45 6.75 -8.06
N GLY A 155 -19.26 7.32 -6.87
CA GLY A 155 -20.09 7.01 -5.70
C GLY A 155 -21.57 7.33 -5.94
N ASN A 156 -21.87 8.52 -6.45
CA ASN A 156 -23.23 8.93 -6.77
C ASN A 156 -23.85 8.09 -7.88
N PHE A 157 -23.09 7.77 -8.93
CA PHE A 157 -23.57 6.93 -10.03
C PHE A 157 -23.85 5.50 -9.56
N SER A 158 -22.95 4.91 -8.75
CA SER A 158 -23.12 3.59 -8.18
C SER A 158 -24.35 3.52 -7.29
N GLN A 159 -24.54 4.49 -6.39
CA GLN A 159 -25.74 4.57 -5.54
C GLN A 159 -27.03 4.67 -6.37
N LYS A 160 -27.07 5.55 -7.37
CA LYS A 160 -28.25 5.67 -8.26
C LYS A 160 -28.53 4.38 -9.02
N THR A 161 -27.48 3.71 -9.49
CA THR A 161 -27.59 2.44 -10.23
C THR A 161 -28.11 1.34 -9.32
N HIS A 162 -27.55 1.19 -8.11
CA HIS A 162 -28.04 0.23 -7.12
C HIS A 162 -29.50 0.48 -6.75
N ALA A 163 -29.89 1.73 -6.47
CA ALA A 163 -31.27 2.06 -6.14
C ALA A 163 -32.23 1.72 -7.30
N LYS A 164 -31.82 1.93 -8.56
CA LYS A 164 -32.63 1.57 -9.73
C LYS A 164 -32.71 0.05 -9.91
N LEU A 165 -31.61 -0.65 -9.70
CA LEU A 165 -31.52 -2.10 -9.82
C LEU A 165 -32.34 -2.81 -8.74
N GLU A 166 -32.31 -2.29 -7.51
CA GLU A 166 -33.13 -2.77 -6.39
C GLU A 166 -34.63 -2.57 -6.68
N LYS A 167 -35.02 -1.40 -7.21
CA LYS A 167 -36.41 -1.15 -7.63
C LYS A 167 -36.87 -2.16 -8.69
N LEU A 168 -36.08 -2.35 -9.75
CA LEU A 168 -36.38 -3.32 -10.81
C LEU A 168 -36.47 -4.75 -10.28
N THR A 169 -35.56 -5.13 -9.37
CA THR A 169 -35.54 -6.46 -8.75
C THR A 169 -36.81 -6.68 -7.90
N ASN A 170 -37.21 -5.68 -7.13
CA ASN A 170 -38.42 -5.74 -6.32
C ASN A 170 -39.70 -5.77 -7.18
N GLU A 171 -39.74 -5.03 -8.28
CA GLU A 171 -40.84 -5.08 -9.26
C GLU A 171 -40.95 -6.47 -9.90
N GLN A 172 -39.83 -7.05 -10.37
CA GLN A 172 -39.81 -8.41 -10.91
C GLN A 172 -40.27 -9.43 -9.87
N LYS A 173 -39.80 -9.33 -8.62
CA LYS A 173 -40.21 -10.23 -7.55
C LYS A 173 -41.72 -10.18 -7.30
N ARG A 174 -42.30 -8.99 -7.24
CA ARG A 174 -43.77 -8.82 -7.11
C ARG A 174 -44.53 -9.43 -8.27
N GLN A 175 -44.04 -9.25 -9.50
CA GLN A 175 -44.65 -9.85 -10.68
C GLN A 175 -44.64 -11.39 -10.61
N TYR A 176 -43.50 -11.99 -10.22
CA TYR A 176 -43.40 -13.43 -10.03
C TYR A 176 -44.33 -13.95 -8.93
N GLU A 177 -44.38 -13.27 -7.78
CA GLU A 177 -45.29 -13.62 -6.68
C GLU A 177 -46.75 -13.58 -7.13
N THR A 178 -47.14 -12.54 -7.89
CA THR A 178 -48.50 -12.41 -8.42
C THR A 178 -48.84 -13.53 -9.39
N LEU A 179 -47.92 -13.87 -10.30
CA LEU A 179 -48.12 -14.95 -11.27
C LEU A 179 -48.24 -16.31 -10.59
N LEU A 180 -47.43 -16.54 -9.55
CA LEU A 180 -47.46 -17.76 -8.74
C LEU A 180 -48.78 -17.90 -7.99
N GLU A 181 -49.30 -16.81 -7.41
CA GLU A 181 -50.60 -16.81 -6.74
C GLU A 181 -51.73 -17.20 -7.72
N GLN A 182 -51.73 -16.59 -8.92
CA GLN A 182 -52.71 -16.91 -9.96
C GLN A 182 -52.62 -18.37 -10.44
N GLU A 183 -51.43 -18.93 -10.53
CA GLU A 183 -51.23 -20.33 -10.92
C GLU A 183 -51.73 -21.30 -9.86
N LYS A 184 -51.49 -20.99 -8.57
CA LYS A 184 -52.04 -21.74 -7.44
C LYS A 184 -53.57 -21.71 -7.44
N GLU A 185 -54.18 -20.52 -7.58
CA GLU A 185 -55.64 -20.38 -7.61
C GLU A 185 -56.27 -21.19 -8.76
N LYS A 186 -55.68 -21.13 -9.96
CA LYS A 186 -56.12 -21.94 -11.11
C LYS A 186 -55.99 -23.43 -10.84
N SER A 187 -54.86 -23.87 -10.27
CA SER A 187 -54.63 -25.27 -9.92
C SER A 187 -55.65 -25.77 -8.89
N GLU A 188 -55.94 -24.99 -7.86
CA GLU A 188 -56.95 -25.30 -6.85
C GLU A 188 -58.37 -25.35 -7.43
N HIS A 189 -58.69 -24.45 -8.38
CA HIS A 189 -59.96 -24.47 -9.09
C HIS A 189 -60.11 -25.74 -9.94
N LEU A 190 -59.11 -26.08 -10.76
CA LEU A 190 -59.11 -27.31 -11.56
C LEU A 190 -59.19 -28.57 -10.68
N GLN A 191 -58.49 -28.60 -9.54
CA GLN A 191 -58.56 -29.72 -8.62
C GLN A 191 -59.97 -29.90 -8.03
N ARG A 192 -60.69 -28.80 -7.76
CA ARG A 192 -62.08 -28.85 -7.30
C ARG A 192 -63.00 -29.39 -8.39
N GLU A 193 -62.92 -28.87 -9.61
CA GLU A 193 -63.71 -29.36 -10.74
C GLU A 193 -63.47 -30.86 -11.03
N LEU A 194 -62.20 -31.30 -10.99
CA LEU A 194 -61.85 -32.71 -11.17
C LEU A 194 -62.45 -33.61 -10.08
N ARG A 195 -62.54 -33.12 -8.83
CA ARG A 195 -63.19 -33.85 -7.74
C ARG A 195 -64.70 -33.92 -7.96
N GLU A 196 -65.33 -32.82 -8.32
CA GLU A 196 -66.77 -32.75 -8.62
C GLU A 196 -67.14 -33.70 -9.77
N MET A 197 -66.45 -33.64 -10.90
CA MET A 197 -66.66 -34.57 -12.02
C MET A 197 -66.49 -36.04 -11.62
N ARG A 198 -65.47 -36.36 -10.79
CA ARG A 198 -65.29 -37.74 -10.27
C ARG A 198 -66.46 -38.17 -9.38
N THR A 199 -67.00 -37.27 -8.56
CA THR A 199 -68.16 -37.58 -7.71
C THR A 199 -69.43 -37.78 -8.54
N GLU A 200 -69.64 -36.96 -9.58
CA GLU A 200 -70.77 -37.12 -10.51
C GLU A 200 -70.68 -38.42 -11.29
N GLN A 201 -69.50 -38.77 -11.80
CA GLN A 201 -69.27 -40.06 -12.50
C GLN A 201 -69.57 -41.26 -11.59
N LYS A 202 -69.12 -41.23 -10.33
CA LYS A 202 -69.45 -42.28 -9.36
C LYS A 202 -70.94 -42.38 -9.08
N ARG A 203 -71.62 -41.22 -8.94
CA ARG A 203 -73.07 -41.16 -8.70
C ARG A 203 -73.85 -41.72 -9.89
N ASN A 204 -73.50 -41.34 -11.10
CA ASN A 204 -74.16 -41.79 -12.34
C ASN A 204 -73.83 -43.26 -12.67
N GLY A 205 -72.63 -43.75 -12.33
CA GLY A 205 -72.23 -45.15 -12.49
C GLY A 205 -72.89 -46.11 -11.49
N SER A 206 -73.33 -45.61 -10.33
CA SER A 206 -74.06 -46.39 -9.32
C SER A 206 -75.59 -46.45 -9.57
N LEU A 207 -76.08 -45.76 -10.60
CA LEU A 207 -77.49 -45.70 -11.02
C LEU A 207 -77.78 -46.58 -12.26
N LYS A 208 -76.84 -47.46 -12.65
CA LYS A 208 -77.00 -48.52 -13.65
C LYS A 208 -76.83 -49.88 -12.97
#